data_AF-A0A0E3QIH6-F1
#
_entry.id   AF-A0A0E3QIH6-F1
#
_cell.length_a   1.000
_cell.length_b   1.000
_cell.length_c   1.000
_cell.angle_alpha   90.00
_cell.angle_beta   90.00
_cell.angle_gamma   90.00
#
_symmetry.space_group_name_H-M   'P 1'
#
loop_
_entity.id
_entity.type
_entity.pdbx_description
1 polymer ?
#
loop_
_entity_poly.entity_id
_entity_poly.type
_entity_poly.pdbx_seq_one_letter_code
_entity_poly.pdbx_strand_id
1 'polypeptide(L)'
;MIFIFDLIFLLCIGMTIGILLEKERREVYKHAFHILRYILIYSIPVATIIVLIFSTLYYVESSSSSFDNCILISTKAFFSLMDSDNYHINGISKSGTLVENLVCGIFSVTLIGILLDKISEDEKDRRWEPIKNEAYKELVRESENLKTNLAIMLFGFVPNQDPNQHKKIDDIFDENIESSNKDNINYSNISSRILNGSWDKILESGYNKFSTFQIKYQNYIEPKITTNVIEIQIFLSNAAQDIRICKNNNVPQQFKKEIVRELVNNVLFAAKLSKNIIKCVHIEDSSEQD
;
A
#
# COMPACT_ATOMS: atom_id res chain seq x y z
N MET A 1 -43.05 -3.98 8.49
CA MET A 1 -42.40 -5.24 8.90
C MET A 1 -41.77 -5.93 7.71
N ILE A 2 -42.40 -5.88 6.52
CA ILE A 2 -41.92 -6.46 5.26
C ILE A 2 -40.50 -6.00 4.89
N PHE A 3 -40.16 -4.71 4.93
CA PHE A 3 -38.84 -4.25 4.43
C PHE A 3 -37.60 -4.70 5.25
N ILE A 4 -37.66 -4.67 6.59
CA ILE A 4 -36.55 -5.19 7.43
C ILE A 4 -36.50 -6.71 7.35
N PHE A 5 -37.66 -7.38 7.31
CA PHE A 5 -37.72 -8.82 7.13
C PHE A 5 -37.20 -9.22 5.74
N ASP A 6 -37.49 -8.45 4.70
CA ASP A 6 -37.02 -8.63 3.34
C ASP A 6 -35.53 -8.32 3.22
N LEU A 7 -35.00 -7.33 3.94
CA LEU A 7 -33.57 -7.06 4.01
C LEU A 7 -32.84 -8.19 4.74
N ILE A 8 -33.35 -8.62 5.90
CA ILE A 8 -32.82 -9.78 6.64
C ILE A 8 -32.95 -11.06 5.81
N PHE A 9 -34.05 -11.24 5.07
CA PHE A 9 -34.28 -12.38 4.21
C PHE A 9 -33.39 -12.35 2.96
N LEU A 10 -33.18 -11.20 2.32
CA LEU A 10 -32.18 -11.02 1.26
C LEU A 10 -30.77 -11.28 1.78
N LEU A 11 -30.47 -10.87 3.01
CA LEU A 11 -29.19 -11.15 3.66
C LEU A 11 -29.02 -12.63 3.96
N CYS A 12 -30.06 -13.31 4.45
CA CYS A 12 -30.05 -14.76 4.69
C CYS A 12 -29.96 -15.56 3.37
N ILE A 13 -30.65 -15.13 2.31
CA ILE A 13 -30.55 -15.74 0.97
C ILE A 13 -29.17 -15.49 0.39
N GLY A 14 -28.66 -14.26 0.48
CA GLY A 14 -27.30 -13.90 0.06
C GLY A 14 -26.24 -14.73 0.79
N MET A 15 -26.44 -15.00 2.08
CA MET A 15 -25.60 -15.89 2.89
C MET A 15 -25.67 -17.34 2.42
N THR A 16 -26.88 -17.84 2.15
CA THR A 16 -27.09 -19.22 1.68
C THR A 16 -26.48 -19.44 0.31
N ILE A 17 -26.66 -18.49 -0.62
CA ILE A 17 -26.07 -18.51 -1.95
C ILE A 17 -24.55 -18.36 -1.89
N GLY A 18 -24.02 -17.48 -1.02
CA GLY A 18 -22.58 -17.28 -0.83
C GLY A 18 -21.85 -18.49 -0.26
N ILE A 19 -22.51 -19.30 0.58
CA ILE A 19 -21.96 -20.56 1.11
C ILE A 19 -21.90 -21.65 0.03
N LEU A 20 -22.88 -21.64 -0.89
CA LEU A 20 -23.04 -22.59 -1.99
C LEU A 20 -22.13 -22.30 -3.21
N LEU A 21 -21.65 -21.07 -3.37
CA LEU A 21 -20.74 -20.68 -4.45
C LEU A 21 -19.27 -21.09 -4.18
N GLU A 22 -18.51 -21.27 -5.26
CA GLU A 22 -17.12 -21.75 -5.29
C GLU A 22 -16.17 -21.07 -4.29
N LYS A 23 -15.08 -21.78 -3.96
CA LYS A 23 -14.10 -21.46 -2.92
C LYS A 23 -13.58 -19.99 -2.99
N GLU A 24 -13.39 -19.44 -4.19
CA GLU A 24 -12.93 -18.05 -4.39
C GLU A 24 -13.99 -16.98 -4.08
N ARG A 25 -15.29 -17.29 -4.21
CA ARG A 25 -16.38 -16.36 -3.87
C ARG A 25 -16.70 -16.40 -2.38
N ARG A 26 -16.40 -17.50 -1.70
CA ARG A 26 -16.62 -17.66 -0.26
C ARG A 26 -15.86 -16.62 0.56
N GLU A 27 -14.66 -16.22 0.15
CA GLU A 27 -13.90 -15.18 0.84
C GLU A 27 -14.53 -13.79 0.68
N VAL A 28 -15.02 -13.46 -0.52
CA VAL A 28 -15.76 -12.22 -0.78
C VAL A 28 -16.98 -12.12 0.13
N TYR A 29 -17.75 -13.20 0.26
CA TYR A 29 -18.94 -13.23 1.11
C TYR A 29 -18.60 -13.14 2.60
N LYS A 30 -17.53 -13.80 3.05
CA LYS A 30 -17.07 -13.72 4.44
C LYS A 30 -16.66 -12.28 4.81
N HIS A 31 -16.04 -11.57 3.87
CA HIS A 31 -15.64 -10.19 4.05
C HIS A 31 -16.82 -9.20 4.02
N ALA A 32 -17.69 -9.32 3.01
CA ALA A 32 -18.93 -8.54 2.94
C ALA A 32 -19.79 -8.70 4.20
N PHE A 33 -19.79 -9.91 4.80
CA PHE A 33 -20.45 -10.17 6.07
C PHE A 33 -19.80 -9.44 7.25
N HIS A 34 -18.47 -9.38 7.31
CA HIS A 34 -17.77 -8.66 8.36
C HIS A 34 -18.05 -7.16 8.30
N ILE A 35 -17.99 -6.58 7.10
CA ILE A 35 -18.33 -5.18 6.83
C ILE A 35 -19.78 -4.89 7.22
N LEU A 36 -20.72 -5.74 6.78
CA LEU A 36 -22.12 -5.61 7.10
C LEU A 36 -22.36 -5.68 8.62
N ARG A 37 -21.72 -6.63 9.32
CA ARG A 37 -21.83 -6.76 10.77
C ARG A 37 -21.34 -5.50 11.48
N TYR A 38 -20.21 -4.96 11.05
CA TYR A 38 -19.67 -3.71 11.60
C TYR A 38 -20.66 -2.56 11.39
N ILE A 39 -21.16 -2.38 10.17
CA ILE A 39 -22.11 -1.32 9.82
C ILE A 39 -23.43 -1.47 10.59
N LEU A 40 -23.94 -2.69 10.77
CA LEU A 40 -25.15 -2.96 11.55
C LEU A 40 -24.99 -2.58 13.03
N ILE A 41 -23.80 -2.82 13.62
CA ILE A 41 -23.53 -2.48 15.02
C ILE A 41 -23.60 -0.96 15.25
N TYR A 42 -23.19 -0.13 14.29
CA TYR A 42 -23.26 1.33 14.41
C TYR A 42 -24.59 1.92 13.93
N SER A 43 -25.23 1.31 12.94
CA SER A 43 -26.48 1.83 12.38
C SER A 43 -27.68 1.60 13.29
N ILE A 44 -27.71 0.49 14.06
CA ILE A 44 -28.80 0.18 15.00
C ILE A 44 -28.90 1.25 16.12
N PRO A 45 -27.81 1.62 16.83
CA PRO A 45 -27.85 2.68 17.83
C PRO A 45 -28.30 4.03 17.25
N VAL A 46 -27.80 4.41 16.07
CA VAL A 46 -28.16 5.69 15.44
C VAL A 46 -29.63 5.71 15.06
N ALA A 47 -30.14 4.65 14.42
CA ALA A 47 -31.57 4.51 14.12
C ALA A 47 -32.43 4.55 15.40
N THR A 48 -31.98 3.88 16.46
CA THR A 48 -32.66 3.87 17.77
C THR A 48 -32.74 5.28 18.37
N ILE A 49 -31.63 6.04 18.32
CA ILE A 49 -31.59 7.42 18.81
C ILE A 49 -32.55 8.31 18.01
N ILE A 50 -32.57 8.20 16.69
CA ILE A 50 -33.47 8.98 15.84
C ILE A 50 -34.93 8.67 16.19
N VAL A 51 -35.28 7.38 16.28
CA VAL A 51 -36.63 6.94 16.67
C VAL A 51 -36.99 7.50 18.04
N LEU A 52 -36.10 7.46 19.03
CA LEU A 52 -36.37 8.00 20.37
C LEU A 52 -36.60 9.51 20.37
N ILE A 53 -35.85 10.26 19.55
CA ILE A 53 -36.02 11.71 19.40
C ILE A 53 -37.42 12.02 18.85
N PHE A 54 -37.81 11.39 17.74
CA PHE A 54 -39.12 11.62 17.12
C PHE A 54 -40.27 11.12 18.01
N SER A 55 -40.09 9.99 18.69
CA SER A 55 -41.05 9.50 19.68
C SER A 55 -41.31 10.50 20.80
N THR A 56 -40.25 11.17 21.28
CA THR A 56 -40.37 12.22 22.30
C THR A 56 -41.10 13.44 21.76
N LEU A 57 -40.79 13.87 20.52
CA LEU A 57 -41.50 14.97 19.87
C LEU A 57 -43.00 14.67 19.71
N TYR A 58 -43.34 13.47 19.23
CA TYR A 58 -44.73 13.05 19.12
C TYR A 58 -45.43 13.00 20.47
N TYR A 59 -44.76 12.49 21.51
CA TYR A 59 -45.32 12.40 22.85
C TYR A 59 -45.62 13.77 23.45
N VAL A 60 -44.73 14.75 23.27
CA VAL A 60 -44.93 16.13 23.75
C VAL A 60 -46.09 16.82 23.02
N GLU A 61 -46.25 16.57 21.72
CA GLU A 61 -47.33 17.16 20.93
C GLU A 61 -48.69 16.47 21.10
N SER A 62 -48.70 15.17 21.41
CA SER A 62 -49.92 14.40 21.58
C SER A 62 -50.39 14.41 23.04
N SER A 63 -51.41 15.20 23.34
CA SER A 63 -51.98 15.33 24.68
C SER A 63 -52.68 14.06 25.23
N SER A 64 -52.80 13.00 24.42
CA SER A 64 -53.56 11.78 24.77
C SER A 64 -52.89 10.45 24.40
N SER A 65 -51.67 10.43 23.83
CA SER A 65 -51.02 9.17 23.42
C SER A 65 -50.01 8.68 24.47
N SER A 66 -49.95 7.37 24.71
CA SER A 66 -48.88 6.77 25.49
C SER A 66 -47.55 6.84 24.74
N PHE A 67 -46.44 6.96 25.48
CA PHE A 67 -45.09 6.98 24.90
C PHE A 67 -44.78 5.73 24.05
N ASP A 68 -45.27 4.56 24.46
CA ASP A 68 -45.14 3.31 23.70
C ASP A 68 -45.80 3.40 22.31
N ASN A 69 -46.95 4.07 22.21
CA ASN A 69 -47.60 4.30 20.92
C ASN A 69 -46.80 5.29 20.05
N CYS A 70 -46.18 6.31 20.66
CA CYS A 70 -45.30 7.24 19.96
C CYS A 70 -44.05 6.53 19.41
N ILE A 71 -43.46 5.60 20.16
CA ILE A 71 -42.37 4.73 19.68
C ILE A 71 -42.81 3.89 18.50
N LEU A 72 -43.99 3.27 18.57
CA LEU A 72 -44.50 2.45 17.47
C LEU A 72 -44.73 3.29 16.21
N ILE A 73 -45.30 4.49 16.36
CA ILE A 73 -45.53 5.43 15.26
C ILE A 73 -44.22 5.88 14.64
N SER A 74 -43.26 6.35 15.45
CA SER A 74 -41.93 6.76 14.99
C SER A 74 -41.18 5.62 14.31
N THR A 75 -41.21 4.41 14.88
CA THR A 75 -40.61 3.24 14.23
C THR A 75 -41.24 2.95 12.86
N LYS A 76 -42.56 3.07 12.74
CA LYS A 76 -43.25 2.87 11.45
C LYS A 76 -42.95 3.99 10.46
N ALA A 77 -42.90 5.23 10.91
CA ALA A 77 -42.52 6.38 10.11
C ALA A 77 -41.09 6.23 9.61
N PHE A 78 -40.11 6.09 10.52
CA PHE A 78 -38.70 5.91 10.20
C PHE A 78 -38.48 4.86 9.12
N PHE A 79 -39.08 3.66 9.23
CA PHE A 79 -38.93 2.61 8.22
C PHE A 79 -39.85 2.73 6.98
N SER A 80 -40.52 3.87 6.80
CA SER A 80 -41.47 4.13 5.71
C SER A 80 -42.58 3.08 5.61
N LEU A 81 -42.98 2.52 6.76
CA LEU A 81 -44.04 1.52 6.91
C LEU A 81 -45.38 2.14 7.31
N MET A 82 -45.44 3.46 7.33
CA MET A 82 -46.56 4.20 7.84
C MET A 82 -47.56 4.47 6.73
N ASP A 83 -48.72 3.83 6.85
CA ASP A 83 -49.87 4.14 6.02
C ASP A 83 -50.62 5.33 6.63
N SER A 84 -50.50 6.51 6.01
CA SER A 84 -51.05 7.76 6.53
C SER A 84 -52.55 7.75 6.68
N ASP A 85 -53.24 6.85 5.97
CA ASP A 85 -54.69 6.80 5.91
C ASP A 85 -55.29 6.00 7.06
N ASN A 86 -54.48 5.14 7.70
CA ASN A 86 -54.88 4.27 8.79
C ASN A 86 -54.64 4.86 10.19
N TYR A 87 -53.99 6.02 10.28
CA TYR A 87 -53.66 6.66 11.56
C TYR A 87 -54.28 8.06 11.65
N HIS A 88 -55.19 8.27 12.62
CA HIS A 88 -55.74 9.58 12.96
C HIS A 88 -54.66 10.48 13.58
N ILE A 89 -53.88 11.13 12.73
CA ILE A 89 -52.70 11.91 13.09
C ILE A 89 -53.02 13.38 12.85
N ASN A 90 -52.80 14.21 13.87
CA ASN A 90 -52.94 15.66 13.77
C ASN A 90 -52.01 16.23 12.68
N GLY A 91 -52.37 17.36 12.08
CA GLY A 91 -51.62 17.95 10.96
C GLY A 91 -50.12 18.15 11.23
N ILE A 92 -49.74 18.45 12.47
CA ILE A 92 -48.33 18.65 12.88
C ILE A 92 -47.55 17.32 12.91
N SER A 93 -48.15 16.27 13.45
CA SER A 93 -47.58 14.92 13.42
C SER A 93 -47.47 14.34 12.00
N LYS A 94 -48.30 14.80 11.05
CA LYS A 94 -48.14 14.49 9.62
C LYS A 94 -46.91 15.15 9.00
N SER A 95 -46.59 16.39 9.37
CA SER A 95 -45.31 17.00 8.97
C SER A 95 -44.11 16.36 9.66
N GLY A 96 -44.23 15.99 10.93
CA GLY A 96 -43.16 15.31 11.67
C GLY A 96 -42.76 13.97 11.02
N THR A 97 -43.75 13.17 10.63
CA THR A 97 -43.51 11.89 9.93
C THR A 97 -42.87 12.07 8.55
N LEU A 98 -43.20 13.13 7.81
CA LEU A 98 -42.51 13.47 6.56
C LEU A 98 -41.03 13.82 6.79
N VAL A 99 -40.73 14.59 7.82
CA VAL A 99 -39.35 14.94 8.20
C VAL A 99 -38.60 13.69 8.64
N GLU A 100 -39.22 12.83 9.46
CA GLU A 100 -38.64 11.56 9.90
C GLU A 100 -38.32 10.62 8.73
N ASN A 101 -39.23 10.52 7.75
CA ASN A 101 -39.00 9.76 6.52
C ASN A 101 -37.81 10.32 5.72
N LEU A 102 -37.71 11.64 5.62
CA LEU A 102 -36.58 12.29 4.94
C LEU A 102 -35.26 12.03 5.67
N VAL A 103 -35.25 12.08 7.00
CA VAL A 103 -34.08 11.73 7.82
C VAL A 103 -33.69 10.27 7.62
N CYS A 104 -34.64 9.35 7.56
CA CYS A 104 -34.35 7.94 7.25
C CYS A 104 -33.80 7.77 5.82
N GLY A 105 -34.35 8.48 4.85
CA GLY A 105 -33.84 8.48 3.47
C GLY A 105 -32.38 8.90 3.40
N ILE A 106 -32.03 10.03 4.06
CA ILE A 106 -30.64 10.50 4.16
C ILE A 106 -29.77 9.44 4.85
N PHE A 107 -30.20 8.94 6.01
CA PHE A 107 -29.46 7.92 6.77
C PHE A 107 -29.19 6.66 5.94
N SER A 108 -30.18 6.17 5.20
CA SER A 108 -30.08 4.99 4.35
C SER A 108 -29.10 5.20 3.20
N VAL A 109 -29.16 6.36 2.53
CA VAL A 109 -28.23 6.71 1.45
C VAL A 109 -26.80 6.83 1.98
N THR A 110 -26.60 7.48 3.13
CA THR A 110 -25.28 7.56 3.77
C THR A 110 -24.73 6.19 4.12
N LEU A 111 -25.57 5.29 4.66
CA LEU A 111 -25.16 3.93 5.01
C LEU A 111 -24.78 3.10 3.79
N ILE A 112 -25.54 3.19 2.69
CA ILE A 112 -25.20 2.56 1.42
C ILE A 112 -23.88 3.12 0.88
N GLY A 113 -23.67 4.45 0.96
CA GLY A 113 -22.43 5.10 0.55
C GLY A 113 -21.22 4.55 1.31
N ILE A 114 -21.29 4.49 2.64
CA ILE A 114 -20.23 3.91 3.49
C ILE A 114 -19.97 2.44 3.13
N LEU A 115 -21.03 1.67 2.86
CA LEU A 115 -20.90 0.26 2.53
C LEU A 115 -20.21 0.06 1.18
N LEU A 116 -20.57 0.86 0.17
CA LEU A 116 -19.93 0.82 -1.14
C LEU A 116 -18.47 1.27 -1.09
N ASP A 117 -18.17 2.32 -0.32
CA ASP A 117 -16.81 2.82 -0.14
C ASP A 117 -15.91 1.77 0.51
N LYS A 118 -16.40 1.14 1.59
CA LYS A 118 -15.66 0.08 2.28
C LYS A 118 -15.42 -1.16 1.39
N ILE A 119 -16.42 -1.57 0.61
CA ILE A 119 -16.26 -2.66 -0.37
C ILE A 119 -15.21 -2.29 -1.43
N SER A 120 -15.21 -1.05 -1.90
CA SER A 120 -14.25 -0.55 -2.89
C SER A 120 -12.82 -0.52 -2.35
N GLU A 121 -12.62 -0.06 -1.11
CA GLU A 121 -11.33 -0.11 -0.43
C GLU A 121 -10.80 -1.54 -0.32
N ASP A 122 -11.62 -2.46 0.19
CA ASP A 122 -11.18 -3.84 0.43
C ASP A 122 -10.94 -4.59 -0.90
N GLU A 123 -11.70 -4.29 -1.96
CA GLU A 123 -11.43 -4.85 -3.30
C GLU A 123 -10.12 -4.30 -3.89
N LYS A 124 -9.82 -3.02 -3.63
CA LYS A 124 -8.54 -2.42 -4.02
C LYS A 124 -7.40 -3.15 -3.30
N ASP A 125 -7.47 -3.31 -1.98
CA ASP A 125 -6.45 -3.99 -1.20
C ASP A 125 -6.25 -5.43 -1.67
N ARG A 126 -7.34 -6.18 -1.88
CA ARG A 126 -7.28 -7.57 -2.39
C ARG A 126 -6.62 -7.69 -3.77
N ARG A 127 -6.83 -6.72 -4.66
CA ARG A 127 -6.18 -6.70 -5.98
C ARG A 127 -4.72 -6.23 -5.90
N TRP A 128 -4.42 -5.35 -4.95
CA TRP A 128 -3.12 -4.69 -4.83
C TRP A 128 -2.12 -5.57 -4.10
N GLU A 129 -2.54 -6.30 -3.08
CA GLU A 129 -1.69 -7.16 -2.25
C GLU A 129 -0.91 -8.23 -3.05
N PRO A 130 -1.51 -9.00 -3.99
CA PRO A 130 -0.73 -9.93 -4.80
C PRO A 130 0.29 -9.22 -5.71
N ILE A 131 -0.07 -8.05 -6.25
CA ILE A 131 0.82 -7.25 -7.12
C ILE A 131 1.97 -6.67 -6.28
N LYS A 132 1.68 -6.20 -5.07
CA LYS A 132 2.63 -5.69 -4.09
C LYS A 132 3.63 -6.78 -3.69
N ASN A 133 3.13 -7.98 -3.40
CA ASN A 133 3.96 -9.15 -3.05
C ASN A 133 4.85 -9.61 -4.22
N GLU A 134 4.32 -9.58 -5.45
CA GLU A 134 5.13 -9.85 -6.65
C GLU A 134 6.20 -8.77 -6.84
N ALA A 135 5.84 -7.50 -6.65
CA ALA A 135 6.75 -6.38 -6.75
C ALA A 135 7.91 -6.50 -5.74
N TYR A 136 7.64 -6.84 -4.48
CA TYR A 136 8.69 -7.05 -3.48
C TYR A 136 9.63 -8.20 -3.81
N LYS A 137 9.10 -9.33 -4.26
CA LYS A 137 9.92 -10.48 -4.67
C LYS A 137 10.84 -10.10 -5.84
N GLU A 138 10.30 -9.40 -6.83
CA GLU A 138 11.08 -8.92 -7.97
C GLU A 138 12.14 -7.90 -7.50
N LEU A 139 11.79 -6.97 -6.61
CA LEU A 139 12.69 -5.96 -6.06
C LEU A 139 13.85 -6.55 -5.27
N VAL A 140 13.59 -7.52 -4.40
CA VAL A 140 14.62 -8.23 -3.62
C VAL A 140 15.56 -8.97 -4.55
N ARG A 141 15.01 -9.68 -5.55
CA ARG A 141 15.82 -10.39 -6.54
C ARG A 141 16.73 -9.45 -7.33
N GLU A 142 16.20 -8.34 -7.85
CA GLU A 142 17.01 -7.38 -8.60
C GLU A 142 18.01 -6.64 -7.70
N SER A 143 17.66 -6.40 -6.43
CA SER A 143 18.57 -5.83 -5.44
C SER A 143 19.73 -6.77 -5.10
N GLU A 144 19.48 -8.06 -4.87
CA GLU A 144 20.57 -9.03 -4.62
C GLU A 144 21.49 -9.20 -5.83
N ASN A 145 20.92 -9.22 -7.04
CA ASN A 145 21.70 -9.25 -8.28
C ASN A 145 22.58 -8.00 -8.42
N LEU A 146 22.01 -6.82 -8.17
CA LEU A 146 22.75 -5.56 -8.23
C LEU A 146 23.85 -5.52 -7.16
N LYS A 147 23.53 -5.82 -5.90
CA LYS A 147 24.46 -5.90 -4.78
C LYS A 147 25.65 -6.79 -5.12
N THR A 148 25.42 -7.98 -5.67
CA THR A 148 26.47 -8.92 -6.08
C THR A 148 27.37 -8.32 -7.16
N ASN A 149 26.78 -7.74 -8.20
CA ASN A 149 27.53 -7.10 -9.28
C ASN A 149 28.38 -5.92 -8.79
N LEU A 150 27.82 -5.08 -7.93
CA LEU A 150 28.54 -3.93 -7.36
C LEU A 150 29.63 -4.39 -6.39
N ALA A 151 29.44 -5.46 -5.62
CA ALA A 151 30.51 -6.04 -4.80
C ALA A 151 31.70 -6.49 -5.65
N ILE A 152 31.46 -7.15 -6.78
CA ILE A 152 32.52 -7.58 -7.70
C ILE A 152 33.28 -6.36 -8.25
N MET A 153 32.57 -5.26 -8.55
CA MET A 153 33.20 -4.00 -8.95
C MET A 153 34.05 -3.40 -7.82
N LEU A 154 33.50 -3.34 -6.60
CA LEU A 154 34.19 -2.82 -5.41
C LEU A 154 35.44 -3.62 -5.06
N PHE A 155 35.38 -4.95 -5.15
CA PHE A 155 36.56 -5.82 -4.99
C PHE A 155 37.66 -5.49 -6.00
N GLY A 156 37.27 -5.04 -7.21
CA GLY A 156 38.21 -4.55 -8.20
C GLY A 156 38.88 -3.21 -7.88
N PHE A 157 38.39 -2.45 -6.91
CA PHE A 157 38.96 -1.17 -6.50
C PHE A 157 40.04 -1.30 -5.40
N VAL A 158 40.01 -2.37 -4.59
CA VAL A 158 40.93 -2.55 -3.47
C VAL A 158 42.15 -3.39 -3.88
N PRO A 159 43.39 -2.88 -3.75
CA PRO A 159 44.59 -3.67 -4.01
C PRO A 159 44.79 -4.77 -2.96
N ASN A 160 45.23 -5.96 -3.41
CA ASN A 160 45.69 -7.09 -2.57
C ASN A 160 44.64 -7.85 -1.73
N GLN A 161 43.37 -7.86 -2.13
CA GLN A 161 42.45 -8.87 -1.58
C GLN A 161 42.67 -10.22 -2.28
N ASP A 162 43.03 -11.24 -1.51
CA ASP A 162 43.21 -12.61 -2.01
C ASP A 162 41.85 -13.14 -2.51
N PRO A 163 41.71 -13.46 -3.81
CA PRO A 163 40.46 -13.99 -4.37
C PRO A 163 40.05 -15.34 -3.75
N ASN A 164 40.94 -16.02 -3.04
CA ASN A 164 40.65 -17.26 -2.32
C ASN A 164 40.09 -17.05 -0.90
N GLN A 165 40.13 -15.82 -0.35
CA GLN A 165 39.39 -15.52 0.87
C GLN A 165 37.89 -15.49 0.53
N HIS A 166 37.19 -16.57 0.84
CA HIS A 166 35.73 -16.64 0.85
C HIS A 166 35.17 -15.76 1.97
N LYS A 167 35.39 -14.44 1.89
CA LYS A 167 34.64 -13.49 2.70
C LYS A 167 33.22 -13.45 2.15
N LYS A 168 32.22 -13.43 3.05
CA LYS A 168 30.85 -13.24 2.60
C LYS A 168 30.80 -11.88 1.90
N ILE A 169 29.98 -11.77 0.86
CA ILE A 169 29.77 -10.51 0.13
C ILE A 169 29.47 -9.38 1.12
N ASP A 170 28.69 -9.66 2.16
CA ASP A 170 28.38 -8.69 3.22
C ASP A 170 29.61 -8.16 3.97
N ASP A 171 30.63 -9.00 4.21
CA ASP A 171 31.88 -8.59 4.88
C ASP A 171 32.74 -7.72 3.96
N ILE A 172 32.76 -8.02 2.66
CA ILE A 172 33.44 -7.21 1.63
C ILE A 172 32.80 -5.82 1.54
N PHE A 173 31.48 -5.77 1.69
CA PHE A 173 30.72 -4.53 1.71
C PHE A 173 31.05 -3.67 2.92
N ASP A 174 30.96 -4.25 4.12
CA ASP A 174 31.13 -3.48 5.36
C ASP A 174 32.60 -3.02 5.53
N GLU A 175 33.59 -3.83 5.12
CA GLU A 175 35.01 -3.43 5.11
C GLU A 175 35.33 -2.34 4.06
N ASN A 176 34.72 -2.39 2.87
CA ASN A 176 34.97 -1.40 1.82
C ASN A 176 34.27 -0.06 2.09
N ILE A 177 33.11 -0.07 2.76
CA ILE A 177 32.44 1.16 3.23
C ILE A 177 33.29 1.86 4.30
N GLU A 178 33.94 1.11 5.19
CA GLU A 178 34.79 1.70 6.24
C GLU A 178 36.17 2.15 5.74
N SER A 179 36.69 1.52 4.68
CA SER A 179 38.02 1.81 4.13
C SER A 179 38.07 2.80 2.97
N SER A 180 36.93 3.12 2.31
CA SER A 180 36.86 4.09 1.21
C SER A 180 37.27 5.52 1.60
N ASN A 181 37.43 5.80 2.90
CA ASN A 181 38.01 7.04 3.44
C ASN A 181 39.55 7.12 3.35
N LYS A 182 40.24 6.12 2.81
CA LYS A 182 41.72 6.10 2.79
C LYS A 182 42.28 6.31 1.38
N ASP A 183 43.34 7.12 1.29
CA ASP A 183 44.14 7.47 0.10
C ASP A 183 44.79 6.29 -0.68
N ASN A 184 44.38 5.05 -0.41
CA ASN A 184 44.97 3.79 -0.89
C ASN A 184 44.23 3.16 -2.09
N ILE A 185 43.46 3.95 -2.85
CA ILE A 185 42.82 3.50 -4.09
C ILE A 185 43.91 3.21 -5.14
N ASN A 186 43.96 1.99 -5.68
CA ASN A 186 44.96 1.61 -6.69
C ASN A 186 44.53 2.05 -8.10
N TYR A 187 44.75 3.33 -8.40
CA TYR A 187 44.30 3.98 -9.64
C TYR A 187 44.77 3.31 -10.93
N SER A 188 45.97 2.72 -10.97
CA SER A 188 46.50 2.09 -12.19
C SER A 188 45.72 0.81 -12.53
N ASN A 189 45.41 0.00 -11.52
CA ASN A 189 44.63 -1.23 -11.69
C ASN A 189 43.19 -0.89 -12.08
N ILE A 190 42.58 0.09 -11.42
CA ILE A 190 41.21 0.54 -11.70
C ILE A 190 41.08 1.11 -13.11
N SER A 191 42.01 1.98 -13.52
CA SER A 191 42.00 2.54 -14.86
C SER A 191 42.07 1.45 -15.93
N SER A 192 42.91 0.42 -15.73
CA SER A 192 42.99 -0.72 -16.67
C SER A 192 41.69 -1.51 -16.75
N ARG A 193 41.00 -1.72 -15.61
CA ARG A 193 39.71 -2.42 -15.55
C ARG A 193 38.56 -1.60 -16.12
N ILE A 194 38.56 -0.28 -15.91
CA ILE A 194 37.59 0.63 -16.52
C ILE A 194 37.75 0.64 -18.04
N LEU A 195 38.99 0.69 -18.55
CA LEU A 195 39.28 0.74 -19.97
C LEU A 195 38.96 -0.59 -20.69
N ASN A 196 39.29 -1.72 -20.07
CA ASN A 196 39.15 -3.04 -20.68
C ASN A 196 37.87 -3.79 -20.27
N GLY A 197 37.13 -3.28 -19.29
CA GLY A 197 35.97 -3.93 -18.69
C GLY A 197 34.63 -3.46 -19.25
N SER A 198 33.59 -4.22 -18.90
CA SER A 198 32.19 -3.99 -19.24
C SER A 198 31.38 -3.42 -18.07
N TRP A 199 32.03 -2.68 -17.16
CA TRP A 199 31.39 -2.13 -15.97
C TRP A 199 30.30 -1.11 -16.29
N ASP A 200 30.46 -0.34 -17.36
CA ASP A 200 29.39 0.51 -17.94
C ASP A 200 28.12 -0.30 -18.25
N LYS A 201 28.27 -1.46 -18.91
CA LYS A 201 27.13 -2.33 -19.23
C LYS A 201 26.45 -2.90 -17.99
N ILE A 202 27.22 -3.21 -16.94
CA ILE A 202 26.68 -3.71 -15.67
C ILE A 202 25.82 -2.63 -15.01
N LEU A 203 26.33 -1.40 -14.93
CA LEU A 203 25.63 -0.27 -14.33
C LEU A 203 24.39 0.12 -15.14
N GLU A 204 24.49 0.17 -16.48
CA GLU A 204 23.36 0.43 -17.37
C GLU A 204 22.29 -0.66 -17.27
N SER A 205 22.69 -1.93 -17.19
CA SER A 205 21.76 -3.04 -16.97
C SER A 205 21.04 -2.91 -15.63
N GLY A 206 21.76 -2.56 -14.56
CA GLY A 206 21.16 -2.27 -13.26
C GLY A 206 20.16 -1.12 -13.34
N TYR A 207 20.56 0.02 -13.92
CA TYR A 207 19.69 1.18 -14.11
C TYR A 207 18.40 0.80 -14.86
N ASN A 208 18.51 0.11 -15.99
CA ASN A 208 17.36 -0.27 -16.81
C ASN A 208 16.39 -1.20 -16.07
N LYS A 209 16.92 -2.13 -15.25
CA LYS A 209 16.09 -3.02 -14.42
C LYS A 209 15.30 -2.24 -13.37
N PHE A 210 15.95 -1.36 -12.63
CA PHE A 210 15.28 -0.53 -11.63
C PHE A 210 14.32 0.50 -12.25
N SER A 211 14.63 1.02 -13.44
CA SER A 211 13.72 1.89 -14.20
C SER A 211 12.47 1.15 -14.67
N THR A 212 12.65 -0.05 -15.23
CA THR A 212 11.54 -0.93 -15.63
C THR A 212 10.67 -1.29 -14.44
N PHE A 213 11.32 -1.62 -13.31
CA PHE A 213 10.64 -1.90 -12.05
C PHE A 213 9.79 -0.71 -11.57
N GLN A 214 10.38 0.49 -11.56
CA GLN A 214 9.67 1.71 -11.16
C GLN A 214 8.44 1.96 -12.05
N ILE A 215 8.59 1.87 -13.37
CA ILE A 215 7.46 2.06 -14.30
C ILE A 215 6.36 1.04 -14.04
N LYS A 216 6.74 -0.23 -13.79
CA LYS A 216 5.80 -1.33 -13.56
C LYS A 216 5.06 -1.21 -12.22
N TYR A 217 5.74 -0.74 -11.16
CA TYR A 217 5.23 -0.87 -9.79
C TYR A 217 5.12 0.41 -8.97
N GLN A 218 5.39 1.61 -9.52
CA GLN A 218 5.39 2.88 -8.76
C GLN A 218 4.14 3.14 -7.90
N ASN A 219 2.97 2.60 -8.30
CA ASN A 219 1.71 2.85 -7.59
C ASN A 219 1.44 1.83 -6.46
N TYR A 220 2.23 0.77 -6.36
CA TYR A 220 1.96 -0.37 -5.47
C TYR A 220 2.98 -0.49 -4.33
N ILE A 221 3.99 0.36 -4.29
CA ILE A 221 5.11 0.29 -3.35
C ILE A 221 5.15 1.58 -2.52
N GLU A 222 5.61 1.47 -1.28
CA GLU A 222 5.74 2.59 -0.36
C GLU A 222 6.61 3.70 -0.94
N PRO A 223 6.28 4.98 -0.65
CA PRO A 223 7.08 6.12 -1.07
C PRO A 223 8.56 5.99 -0.67
N LYS A 224 8.84 5.45 0.52
CA LYS A 224 10.21 5.28 1.03
C LYS A 224 11.04 4.31 0.18
N ILE A 225 10.46 3.18 -0.22
CA ILE A 225 11.15 2.20 -1.07
C ILE A 225 11.30 2.76 -2.48
N THR A 226 10.27 3.47 -2.98
CA THR A 226 10.33 4.19 -4.26
C THR A 226 11.46 5.21 -4.30
N THR A 227 11.65 5.99 -3.23
CA THR A 227 12.78 6.93 -3.10
C THR A 227 14.13 6.20 -3.21
N ASN A 228 14.31 5.09 -2.48
CA ASN A 228 15.55 4.30 -2.56
C ASN A 228 15.80 3.77 -3.97
N VAL A 229 14.77 3.31 -4.68
CA VAL A 229 14.88 2.85 -6.08
C VAL A 229 15.34 3.99 -7.00
N ILE A 230 14.77 5.18 -6.85
CA ILE A 230 15.16 6.36 -7.64
C ILE A 230 16.61 6.76 -7.35
N GLU A 231 17.01 6.77 -6.07
CA GLU A 231 18.39 7.09 -5.68
C GLU A 231 19.38 6.08 -6.26
N ILE A 232 19.08 4.78 -6.22
CA ILE A 232 19.89 3.74 -6.87
C ILE A 232 20.07 4.06 -8.35
N GLN A 233 18.99 4.40 -9.07
CA GLN A 233 19.08 4.75 -10.49
C GLN A 233 19.99 5.96 -10.74
N ILE A 234 19.88 7.02 -9.92
CA ILE A 234 20.73 8.20 -10.03
C ILE A 234 22.20 7.82 -9.85
N PHE A 235 22.53 7.07 -8.80
CA PHE A 235 23.91 6.66 -8.54
C PHE A 235 24.47 5.73 -9.62
N LEU A 236 23.67 4.80 -10.15
CA LEU A 236 24.09 3.94 -11.26
C LEU A 236 24.33 4.73 -12.55
N SER A 237 23.46 5.70 -12.85
CA SER A 237 23.59 6.58 -14.02
C SER A 237 24.87 7.43 -13.92
N ASN A 238 25.11 8.04 -12.76
CA ASN A 238 26.31 8.84 -12.52
C ASN A 238 27.58 7.98 -12.64
N ALA A 239 27.61 6.81 -12.00
CA ALA A 239 28.73 5.88 -12.11
C ALA A 239 28.99 5.42 -13.57
N ALA A 240 27.94 5.17 -14.36
CA ALA A 240 28.10 4.83 -15.77
C ALA A 240 28.69 6.00 -16.58
N GLN A 241 28.26 7.23 -16.27
CA GLN A 241 28.81 8.44 -16.87
C GLN A 241 30.29 8.63 -16.50
N ASP A 242 30.66 8.42 -15.23
CA ASP A 242 32.04 8.51 -14.75
C ASP A 242 32.96 7.54 -15.51
N ILE A 243 32.50 6.30 -15.72
CA ILE A 243 33.22 5.30 -16.53
C ILE A 243 33.43 5.78 -17.97
N ARG A 244 32.39 6.34 -18.60
CA ARG A 244 32.48 6.86 -19.97
C ARG A 244 33.49 8.02 -20.07
N ILE A 245 33.51 8.91 -19.08
CA ILE A 245 34.49 10.00 -19.01
C ILE A 245 35.91 9.43 -18.81
N CYS A 246 36.09 8.44 -17.93
CA CYS A 246 37.39 7.80 -17.72
C CYS A 246 37.93 7.08 -18.98
N LYS A 247 37.03 6.49 -19.79
CA LYS A 247 37.36 5.86 -21.08
C LYS A 247 37.81 6.88 -22.15
N ASN A 248 37.51 8.17 -21.98
CA ASN A 248 37.98 9.20 -22.88
C ASN A 248 39.48 9.49 -22.65
N ASN A 249 40.29 9.32 -23.70
CA ASN A 249 41.74 9.52 -23.65
C ASN A 249 42.14 11.00 -23.52
N ASN A 250 41.22 11.94 -23.79
CA ASN A 250 41.50 13.38 -23.75
C ASN A 250 41.42 14.01 -22.35
N VAL A 251 41.03 13.23 -21.32
CA VAL A 251 40.91 13.75 -19.95
C VAL A 251 42.26 13.71 -19.23
N PRO A 252 42.76 14.82 -18.65
CA PRO A 252 44.03 14.82 -17.93
C PRO A 252 44.03 13.85 -16.74
N GLN A 253 45.16 13.22 -16.45
CA GLN A 253 45.26 12.21 -15.37
C GLN A 253 44.81 12.71 -13.99
N GLN A 254 45.08 13.97 -13.66
CA GLN A 254 44.67 14.55 -12.38
C GLN A 254 43.13 14.58 -12.23
N PHE A 255 42.40 14.85 -13.30
CA PHE A 255 40.94 14.78 -13.32
C PHE A 255 40.42 13.34 -13.27
N LYS A 256 41.13 12.38 -13.91
CA LYS A 256 40.77 10.96 -13.83
C LYS A 256 40.80 10.43 -12.40
N LYS A 257 41.71 10.93 -11.54
CA LYS A 257 41.79 10.54 -10.13
C LYS A 257 40.51 10.92 -9.36
N GLU A 258 40.00 12.13 -9.59
CA GLU A 258 38.78 12.61 -8.94
C GLU A 258 37.54 11.86 -9.44
N ILE A 259 37.43 11.67 -10.76
CA ILE A 259 36.31 10.91 -11.36
C ILE A 259 36.27 9.47 -10.85
N VAL A 260 37.43 8.82 -10.68
CA VAL A 260 37.49 7.47 -10.09
C VAL A 260 37.01 7.48 -8.65
N ARG A 261 37.29 8.53 -7.87
CA ARG A 261 36.76 8.66 -6.51
C ARG A 261 35.25 8.80 -6.51
N GLU A 262 34.70 9.66 -7.37
CA GLU A 262 33.25 9.80 -7.52
C GLU A 262 32.58 8.51 -7.97
N LEU A 263 33.17 7.80 -8.94
CA LEU A 263 32.71 6.48 -9.37
C LEU A 263 32.61 5.49 -8.20
N VAL A 264 33.65 5.40 -7.38
CA VAL A 264 33.66 4.51 -6.21
C VAL A 264 32.55 4.89 -5.24
N ASN A 265 32.37 6.18 -4.96
CA ASN A 265 31.30 6.66 -4.09
C ASN A 265 29.91 6.33 -4.64
N ASN A 266 29.67 6.61 -5.92
CA ASN A 266 28.40 6.33 -6.58
C ASN A 266 28.06 4.82 -6.52
N VAL A 267 29.04 3.96 -6.83
CA VAL A 267 28.88 2.50 -6.70
C VAL A 267 28.59 2.10 -5.26
N LEU A 268 29.31 2.67 -4.29
CA LEU A 268 29.13 2.38 -2.86
C LEU A 268 27.74 2.74 -2.37
N PHE A 269 27.24 3.93 -2.72
CA PHE A 269 25.91 4.41 -2.32
C PHE A 269 24.80 3.55 -2.94
N ALA A 270 24.86 3.27 -4.24
CA ALA A 270 23.89 2.39 -4.90
C ALA A 270 23.82 1.02 -4.21
N ALA A 271 24.99 0.49 -3.85
CA ALA A 271 25.11 -0.83 -3.25
C ALA A 271 24.60 -0.84 -1.79
N LYS A 272 24.85 0.22 -1.01
CA LYS A 272 24.28 0.41 0.34
C LYS A 272 22.75 0.53 0.32
N LEU A 273 22.21 1.30 -0.61
CA LEU A 273 20.75 1.44 -0.77
C LEU A 273 20.10 0.11 -1.17
N SER A 274 20.74 -0.65 -2.05
CA SER A 274 20.28 -1.99 -2.42
C SER A 274 20.21 -2.94 -1.20
N LYS A 275 21.23 -2.93 -0.33
CA LYS A 275 21.23 -3.67 0.95
C LYS A 275 20.10 -3.20 1.88
N ASN A 276 19.83 -1.90 1.94
CA ASN A 276 18.75 -1.35 2.75
C ASN A 276 17.37 -1.78 2.24
N ILE A 277 17.15 -1.83 0.93
CA ILE A 277 15.89 -2.31 0.34
C ILE A 277 15.61 -3.75 0.77
N ILE A 278 16.60 -4.64 0.65
CA ILE A 278 16.46 -6.05 1.05
C ILE A 278 16.06 -6.17 2.53
N LYS A 279 16.67 -5.36 3.41
CA LYS A 279 16.32 -5.33 4.83
C LYS A 279 14.91 -4.82 5.09
N CYS A 280 14.50 -3.74 4.43
CA CYS A 280 13.17 -3.17 4.60
C CYS A 280 12.07 -4.16 4.21
N VAL A 281 12.23 -4.83 3.07
CA VAL A 281 11.22 -5.78 2.56
C VAL A 281 11.12 -7.03 3.45
N HIS A 282 12.24 -7.56 3.95
CA HIS A 282 12.22 -8.72 4.85
C HIS A 282 11.62 -8.43 6.24
N ILE A 283 11.67 -7.18 6.71
CA ILE A 283 11.03 -6.80 7.98
C ILE A 283 9.51 -6.81 7.82
N GLU A 284 8.99 -6.35 6.69
CA GLU A 284 7.54 -6.34 6.41
C GLU A 284 6.96 -7.77 6.33
N ASP A 285 7.65 -8.69 5.64
CA ASP A 285 7.28 -10.12 5.59
C ASP A 285 7.21 -10.78 6.99
N SER A 286 8.04 -10.32 7.94
CA SER A 286 8.05 -10.86 9.31
C SER A 286 6.98 -10.27 10.22
N SER A 287 6.52 -9.04 9.95
CA SER A 287 5.48 -8.39 10.74
C SER A 287 4.05 -8.82 10.39
N GLU A 288 3.84 -9.44 9.23
CA GLU A 288 2.53 -9.97 8.82
C GLU A 288 2.28 -11.42 9.32
N GLN A 289 3.26 -12.04 9.97
CA GLN A 289 3.15 -13.41 10.52
C GLN A 289 2.86 -13.49 12.03
N ASP A 290 2.81 -12.34 12.72
CA ASP A 290 2.47 -12.20 14.15
C ASP A 290 1.05 -11.62 14.34
#